data_AF-A0A975S053-F1
#
_entry.id   AF-A0A975S053-F1
#
_cell.length_a   1.000
_cell.length_b   1.000
_cell.length_c   1.000
_cell.angle_alpha   90.00
_cell.angle_beta   90.00
_cell.angle_gamma   90.00
#
_symmetry.space_group_name_H-M   'P 1'
#
loop_
_entity.id
_entity.type
_entity.pdbx_description
1 polymer ?
#
loop_
_entity_poly.entity_id
_entity_poly.type
_entity_poly.pdbx_seq_one_letter_code
_entity_poly.pdbx_strand_id
1 'polypeptide(L)'
;MLKSVLTAALLMSGALSALAASEADYKAALAAAEAANKEAAGLRNQWTTTAATLNAAKKAAEAGDFDKAVASAKEAEALAKASVFQATSEKKLWKDLEIR
;
A
#
# COMPACT_ATOMS: atom_id res chain seq x y z
N MET A 1 43.14 29.11 24.59
CA MET A 1 42.05 28.17 24.25
C MET A 1 41.23 28.82 23.15
N LEU A 2 41.49 28.45 21.90
CA LEU A 2 40.91 29.05 20.71
C LEU A 2 40.80 27.94 19.66
N LYS A 3 39.67 27.90 18.91
CA LYS A 3 39.19 26.87 17.95
C LYS A 3 38.17 25.94 18.62
N SER A 4 36.92 25.81 18.19
CA SER A 4 36.37 25.99 16.85
C SER A 4 34.90 26.44 16.92
N VAL A 5 34.62 27.60 16.35
CA VAL A 5 33.29 27.96 15.82
C VAL A 5 33.27 27.45 14.38
N LEU A 6 32.65 26.29 14.12
CA LEU A 6 32.04 25.97 12.82
C LEU A 6 31.34 24.61 12.87
N THR A 7 30.04 24.60 13.14
CA THR A 7 29.18 23.46 12.76
C THR A 7 27.75 23.95 12.52
N ALA A 8 27.63 24.93 11.62
CA ALA A 8 26.35 25.42 11.12
C ALA A 8 26.37 25.34 9.59
N ALA A 9 26.42 24.11 9.05
CA ALA A 9 26.31 23.88 7.60
C ALA A 9 26.00 22.41 7.29
N LEU A 10 24.82 21.91 7.64
CA LEU A 10 24.29 20.69 6.98
C LEU A 10 22.76 20.58 6.98
N LEU A 11 22.05 21.71 6.82
CA LEU A 11 20.58 21.73 6.64
C LEU A 11 20.17 21.90 5.17
N MET A 12 20.94 21.33 4.23
CA MET A 12 20.64 21.40 2.79
C MET A 12 20.58 20.00 2.16
N SER A 13 19.97 19.04 2.87
CA SER A 13 19.69 17.71 2.34
C SER A 13 18.27 17.69 1.76
N GLY A 14 18.15 18.17 0.52
CA GLY A 14 17.09 17.77 -0.40
C GLY A 14 15.66 18.14 -0.01
N ALA A 15 15.22 19.33 -0.43
CA ALA A 15 13.83 19.47 -0.84
C ALA A 15 13.63 18.57 -2.08
N LEU A 16 13.31 17.29 -1.85
CA LEU A 16 12.76 16.43 -2.90
C LEU A 16 11.40 17.05 -3.24
N SER A 17 11.35 17.83 -4.31
CA SER A 17 10.07 18.19 -4.94
C SER A 17 9.28 16.90 -5.11
N ALA A 18 8.17 16.76 -4.39
CA ALA A 18 7.27 15.64 -4.58
C ALA A 18 6.73 15.74 -6.01
N LEU A 19 7.23 14.87 -6.89
CA LEU A 19 6.68 14.74 -8.24
C LEU A 19 5.29 14.15 -8.09
N ALA A 20 4.30 14.78 -8.72
CA ALA A 20 2.97 14.22 -8.83
C ALA A 20 3.05 12.84 -9.48
N ALA A 21 2.28 11.89 -8.96
CA ALA A 21 2.21 10.56 -9.52
C ALA A 21 1.74 10.61 -10.98
N SER A 22 2.30 9.73 -11.80
CA SER A 22 1.92 9.56 -13.19
C SER A 22 0.84 8.49 -13.38
N GLU A 23 0.23 8.46 -14.56
CA GLU A 23 -0.65 7.34 -14.95
C GLU A 23 0.07 5.99 -14.91
N ALA A 24 1.38 5.97 -15.21
CA ALA A 24 2.19 4.76 -15.15
C ALA A 24 2.34 4.27 -13.69
N ASP A 25 2.56 5.19 -12.75
CA ASP A 25 2.64 4.87 -11.32
C ASP A 25 1.32 4.29 -10.82
N TYR A 26 0.19 4.88 -11.22
CA TYR A 26 -1.13 4.35 -10.93
C TYR A 26 -1.33 2.95 -11.50
N LYS A 27 -1.02 2.71 -12.78
CA LYS A 27 -1.17 1.39 -13.41
C LYS A 27 -0.35 0.32 -12.70
N ALA A 28 0.88 0.65 -12.29
CA ALA A 28 1.73 -0.25 -11.52
C ALA A 28 1.13 -0.56 -10.14
N ALA A 29 0.68 0.47 -9.41
CA ALA A 29 0.05 0.30 -8.10
C ALA A 29 -1.26 -0.49 -8.18
N LEU A 30 -2.09 -0.22 -9.19
CA LEU A 30 -3.35 -0.94 -9.42
C LEU A 30 -3.09 -2.42 -9.72
N ALA A 31 -2.12 -2.74 -10.57
CA ALA A 31 -1.78 -4.12 -10.88
C ALA A 31 -1.32 -4.90 -9.64
N ALA A 32 -0.52 -4.28 -8.76
CA ALA A 32 -0.11 -4.88 -7.49
C ALA A 32 -1.32 -5.13 -6.57
N ALA A 33 -2.21 -4.15 -6.44
CA ALA A 33 -3.43 -4.27 -5.64
C ALA A 33 -4.38 -5.35 -6.17
N GLU A 34 -4.58 -5.43 -7.49
CA GLU A 34 -5.42 -6.45 -8.12
C GLU A 34 -4.83 -7.86 -7.98
N ALA A 35 -3.49 -8.00 -8.06
CA ALA A 35 -2.82 -9.26 -7.82
C ALA A 35 -3.01 -9.74 -6.36
N ALA A 36 -2.80 -8.87 -5.38
CA ALA A 36 -3.04 -9.19 -3.97
C ALA A 36 -4.51 -9.53 -3.70
N ASN A 37 -5.45 -8.79 -4.31
CA ASN A 37 -6.88 -9.08 -4.16
C ASN A 37 -7.28 -10.41 -4.82
N LYS A 38 -6.61 -10.82 -5.90
CA LYS A 38 -6.79 -12.14 -6.52
C LYS A 38 -6.26 -13.26 -5.63
N GLU A 39 -5.15 -13.05 -4.93
CA GLU A 39 -4.66 -14.00 -3.93
C GLU A 39 -5.68 -14.18 -2.79
N ALA A 40 -6.22 -13.08 -2.26
CA ALA A 40 -7.31 -13.11 -1.29
C ALA A 40 -8.55 -13.87 -1.81
N ALA A 41 -8.86 -13.75 -3.11
CA ALA A 41 -9.93 -14.51 -3.77
C ALA A 41 -9.68 -16.02 -3.74
N GLY A 42 -8.44 -16.44 -4.01
CA GLY A 42 -8.02 -17.84 -3.93
C GLY A 42 -8.23 -18.45 -2.54
N LEU A 43 -8.16 -17.62 -1.49
CA LEU A 43 -8.42 -18.00 -0.10
C LEU A 43 -9.89 -17.80 0.32
N ARG A 44 -10.76 -17.31 -0.58
CA ARG A 44 -12.15 -16.92 -0.29
C ARG A 44 -12.27 -15.87 0.83
N ASN A 45 -11.23 -15.04 1.00
CA ASN A 45 -11.18 -14.01 2.05
C ASN A 45 -11.01 -12.61 1.45
N GLN A 46 -11.72 -12.31 0.37
CA GLN A 46 -11.78 -10.95 -0.18
C GLN A 46 -12.67 -10.08 0.69
N TRP A 47 -12.12 -8.98 1.17
CA TRP A 47 -12.90 -8.00 1.91
C TRP A 47 -13.61 -7.03 0.97
N THR A 48 -14.84 -6.68 1.33
CA THR A 48 -15.64 -5.70 0.58
C THR A 48 -14.99 -4.32 0.58
N THR A 49 -14.29 -3.95 1.67
CA THR A 49 -13.53 -2.69 1.77
C THR A 49 -12.40 -2.65 0.73
N THR A 50 -11.66 -3.74 0.52
CA THR A 50 -10.63 -3.81 -0.53
C THR A 50 -11.22 -3.51 -1.91
N ALA A 51 -12.38 -4.10 -2.23
CA ALA A 51 -13.05 -3.84 -3.51
C ALA A 51 -13.53 -2.39 -3.65
N ALA A 52 -14.05 -1.79 -2.56
CA ALA A 52 -14.44 -0.40 -2.53
C ALA A 52 -13.25 0.54 -2.76
N THR A 53 -12.10 0.26 -2.13
CA THR A 53 -10.88 1.05 -2.28
C THR A 53 -10.27 0.91 -3.69
N LEU A 54 -10.29 -0.29 -4.30
CA LEU A 54 -9.93 -0.47 -5.70
C LEU A 54 -10.80 0.38 -6.64
N ASN A 55 -12.11 0.44 -6.38
CA ASN A 55 -13.01 1.28 -7.17
C ASN A 55 -12.74 2.77 -6.96
N ALA A 56 -12.40 3.19 -5.74
CA ALA A 56 -11.99 4.57 -5.46
C ALA A 56 -10.70 4.94 -6.22
N ALA A 57 -9.74 4.02 -6.30
CA ALA A 57 -8.52 4.20 -7.09
C ALA A 57 -8.84 4.41 -8.58
N LYS A 58 -9.72 3.57 -9.14
CA LYS A 58 -10.17 3.68 -10.55
C LYS A 58 -10.84 5.01 -10.84
N LYS A 59 -11.77 5.45 -9.98
CA LYS A 59 -12.44 6.74 -10.11
C LYS A 59 -11.50 7.94 -10.01
N ALA A 60 -10.50 7.87 -9.13
CA ALA A 60 -9.49 8.93 -9.02
C ALA A 60 -8.64 9.03 -10.29
N ALA A 61 -8.23 7.89 -10.86
CA ALA A 61 -7.50 7.86 -12.13
C ALA A 61 -8.35 8.36 -13.31
N GLU A 62 -9.64 8.01 -13.37
CA GLU A 62 -10.59 8.53 -14.36
C GLU A 62 -10.72 10.07 -14.28
N ALA A 63 -10.58 10.64 -13.09
CA ALA A 63 -10.57 12.09 -12.87
C ALA A 63 -9.19 12.74 -13.10
N GLY A 64 -8.15 11.96 -13.45
CA GLY A 64 -6.77 12.43 -13.61
C GLY A 64 -6.03 12.72 -12.30
N ASP A 65 -6.63 12.40 -11.15
CA ASP A 65 -6.01 12.54 -9.82
C ASP A 65 -5.17 11.30 -9.51
N PHE A 66 -4.00 11.22 -10.17
CA PHE A 66 -3.12 10.07 -10.06
C PHE A 66 -2.47 9.93 -8.68
N ASP A 67 -2.27 11.03 -7.94
CA ASP A 67 -1.79 10.97 -6.55
C ASP A 67 -2.78 10.21 -5.67
N LYS A 68 -4.06 10.59 -5.73
CA LYS A 68 -5.12 9.89 -5.01
C LYS A 68 -5.34 8.47 -5.53
N ALA A 69 -5.20 8.25 -6.84
CA ALA A 69 -5.33 6.93 -7.43
C ALA A 69 -4.24 5.97 -6.93
N VAL A 70 -2.99 6.42 -6.89
CA VAL A 70 -1.86 5.65 -6.34
C VAL A 70 -2.05 5.38 -4.85
N ALA A 71 -2.44 6.39 -4.06
CA ALA A 71 -2.68 6.24 -2.64
C ALA A 71 -3.77 5.19 -2.37
N SER A 72 -4.90 5.29 -3.06
CA SER A 72 -6.01 4.34 -2.92
C SER A 72 -5.63 2.93 -3.38
N ALA A 73 -4.87 2.80 -4.48
CA ALA A 73 -4.39 1.49 -4.94
C ALA A 73 -3.46 0.83 -3.89
N LYS A 74 -2.54 1.58 -3.30
CA LYS A 74 -1.65 1.07 -2.23
C LYS A 74 -2.42 0.69 -0.97
N GLU A 75 -3.45 1.45 -0.60
CA GLU A 75 -4.33 1.11 0.51
C GLU A 75 -5.07 -0.21 0.22
N ALA A 76 -5.62 -0.37 -0.99
CA ALA A 76 -6.26 -1.61 -1.40
C ALA A 76 -5.30 -2.81 -1.37
N GLU A 77 -4.04 -2.62 -1.81
CA GLU A 77 -3.00 -3.65 -1.71
C GLU A 77 -2.76 -4.06 -0.25
N ALA A 78 -2.62 -3.09 0.66
CA ALA A 78 -2.40 -3.36 2.08
C ALA A 78 -3.58 -4.12 2.71
N LEU A 79 -4.82 -3.73 2.39
CA LEU A 79 -6.03 -4.41 2.84
C LEU A 79 -6.11 -5.85 2.32
N ALA A 80 -5.80 -6.08 1.05
CA ALA A 80 -5.77 -7.43 0.48
C ALA A 80 -4.72 -8.32 1.15
N LYS A 81 -3.51 -7.79 1.39
CA LYS A 81 -2.46 -8.53 2.11
C LYS A 81 -2.85 -8.84 3.56
N ALA A 82 -3.51 -7.90 4.23
CA ALA A 82 -4.03 -8.11 5.58
C ALA A 82 -5.08 -9.23 5.60
N SER A 83 -5.97 -9.30 4.61
CA SER A 83 -6.97 -10.37 4.54
C SER A 83 -6.34 -11.74 4.25
N VAL A 84 -5.33 -11.80 3.39
CA VAL A 84 -4.54 -13.02 3.16
C VAL A 84 -3.85 -13.47 4.45
N PHE A 85 -3.20 -12.54 5.17
CA PHE A 85 -2.52 -12.84 6.42
C PHE A 85 -3.50 -13.37 7.49
N GLN A 86 -4.69 -12.77 7.61
CA GLN A 86 -5.69 -13.24 8.55
C GLN A 86 -6.15 -14.66 8.22
N ALA A 87 -6.55 -14.93 6.98
CA ALA A 87 -7.04 -16.26 6.57
C ALA A 87 -6.00 -17.36 6.79
N THR A 88 -4.73 -17.06 6.52
CA THR A 88 -3.63 -18.01 6.71
C THR A 88 -3.30 -18.22 8.19
N SER A 89 -3.32 -17.17 9.00
CA SER A 89 -3.06 -17.24 10.44
C SER A 89 -4.15 -18.00 11.18
N GLU A 90 -5.43 -17.75 10.87
CA GLU A 90 -6.56 -18.47 11.45
C GLU A 90 -6.48 -19.97 11.13
N LYS A 91 -6.18 -20.34 9.88
CA LYS A 91 -6.00 -21.74 9.48
C LYS A 91 -4.89 -22.45 10.26
N LYS A 92 -3.83 -21.74 10.63
CA LYS A 92 -2.74 -22.29 11.45
C LYS A 92 -3.15 -22.45 12.91
N LEU A 93 -3.70 -21.39 13.50
CA LEU A 93 -4.11 -21.38 14.91
C LEU A 93 -5.15 -22.44 15.23
N TRP A 94 -6.11 -22.66 14.32
CA TRP A 94 -7.13 -23.70 14.51
C TRP A 94 -6.50 -25.10 14.61
N LYS A 95 -5.54 -25.43 13.75
CA LYS A 95 -4.82 -26.71 13.81
C LYS A 95 -4.02 -26.87 15.11
N ASP A 96 -3.36 -25.81 15.56
CA ASP A 96 -2.58 -25.84 16.80
C ASP A 96 -3.46 -25.94 18.07
N LEU A 97 -4.75 -25.59 17.97
CA LEU A 97 -5.73 -25.77 19.04
C LEU A 97 -6.34 -27.19 19.05
N GLU A 98 -6.59 -27.77 17.88
CA GLU A 98 -7.21 -29.10 17.73
C GLU A 98 -6.25 -30.27 18.05
N ILE A 99 -4.94 -30.08 17.92
CA ILE A 99 -3.92 -31.13 18.15
C ILE A 99 -3.46 -31.20 19.64
N ARG A 100 -4.14 -30.51 20.57
CA ARG A 100 -3.78 -30.51 21.99
C ARG A 100 -4.31 -31.70 22.77
#